data_AF-A0A1N7IH36-F1
#
_entry.id   AF-A0A1N7IH36-F1
#
_cell.length_a   1.000
_cell.length_b   1.000
_cell.length_c   1.000
_cell.angle_alpha   90.00
_cell.angle_beta   90.00
_cell.angle_gamma   90.00
#
_symmetry.space_group_name_H-M   'P 1'
#
loop_
_entity.id
_entity.type
_entity.pdbx_description
1 polymer ?
#
loop_
_entity_poly.entity_id
_entity_poly.type
_entity_poly.pdbx_seq_one_letter_code
_entity_poly.pdbx_strand_id
1 'polypeptide(L)'
;MKKTRTYFEPPYRPVSKKRSGLQLMETYFQMNDLAESKERLHNIMSYAVKRNNWINEDPLIIFQFHQSMKSFVQACYLIMLKERKWAIHTQLENISSWRLGLLSEKEYQNPLLVFKKAFKEYSIKEFDYFMSGMVYLSLGVYDNLPERNIINPYIHLIKMLDAAYLILERREKK
;
A
#
# COMPACT_ATOMS: atom_id res chain seq x y z
N MET A 1 40.62 -9.12 31.20
CA MET A 1 39.21 -8.68 31.11
C MET A 1 38.84 -8.54 29.64
N LYS A 2 37.81 -9.26 29.19
CA LYS A 2 37.42 -9.40 27.77
C LYS A 2 36.65 -8.16 27.31
N LYS A 3 37.05 -7.57 26.18
CA LYS A 3 36.31 -6.50 25.48
C LYS A 3 35.14 -7.13 24.73
N THR A 4 33.91 -6.93 25.20
CA THR A 4 32.70 -7.30 24.48
C THR A 4 32.41 -6.27 23.39
N ARG A 5 32.70 -6.64 22.14
CA ARG A 5 32.14 -5.97 20.95
C ARG A 5 30.65 -6.30 20.90
N THR A 6 29.79 -5.31 21.10
CA THR A 6 28.36 -5.41 20.80
C THR A 6 28.18 -5.41 19.28
N TYR A 7 28.19 -6.61 18.69
CA TYR A 7 27.62 -6.84 17.37
C TYR A 7 26.10 -6.85 17.52
N PHE A 8 25.45 -5.80 17.03
CA PHE A 8 24.07 -5.88 16.57
C PHE A 8 24.09 -5.79 15.04
N GLU A 9 24.63 -6.84 14.42
CA GLU A 9 24.26 -7.14 13.04
C GLU A 9 22.92 -7.89 13.13
N PRO A 10 21.82 -7.34 12.57
CA PRO A 10 20.62 -8.15 12.38
C PRO A 10 21.00 -9.36 11.50
N PRO A 11 20.35 -10.53 11.64
CA PRO A 11 20.67 -11.69 10.83
C PRO A 11 20.52 -11.34 9.36
N TYR A 12 21.66 -11.10 8.72
CA TYR A 12 21.79 -10.82 7.31
C TYR A 12 21.50 -12.13 6.59
N ARG A 13 20.21 -12.44 6.37
CA ARG A 13 19.84 -13.48 5.41
C ARG A 13 20.39 -13.03 4.06
N PRO A 14 21.17 -13.85 3.35
CA PRO A 14 21.57 -13.51 2.00
C PRO A 14 20.29 -13.43 1.17
N VAL A 15 19.84 -12.21 0.84
CA VAL A 15 18.65 -11.98 -0.01
C VAL A 15 19.06 -12.19 -1.46
N SER A 16 19.39 -13.43 -1.82
CA SER A 16 19.74 -13.85 -3.18
C SER A 16 18.53 -14.43 -3.94
N LYS A 17 17.34 -13.88 -3.72
CA LYS A 17 16.21 -13.98 -4.65
C LYS A 17 15.54 -12.60 -4.72
N LYS A 18 15.51 -11.98 -5.91
CA LYS A 18 14.62 -10.84 -6.19
C LYS A 18 13.21 -11.25 -5.72
N ARG A 19 12.73 -10.70 -4.59
CA ARG A 19 11.37 -10.97 -4.11
C ARG A 19 10.41 -10.63 -5.24
N SER A 20 9.53 -11.55 -5.58
CA SER A 20 8.51 -11.26 -6.59
C SER A 20 7.55 -10.20 -6.03
N GLY A 21 6.97 -9.35 -6.89
CA GLY A 21 5.96 -8.40 -6.43
C GLY A 21 4.82 -9.08 -5.67
N LEU A 22 4.49 -10.32 -6.04
CA LEU A 22 3.51 -11.14 -5.34
C LEU A 22 3.93 -11.48 -3.90
N GLN A 23 5.18 -11.89 -3.68
CA GLN A 23 5.69 -12.17 -2.33
C GLN A 23 5.66 -10.94 -1.43
N LEU A 24 5.98 -9.76 -2.00
CA LEU A 24 5.89 -8.49 -1.25
C LEU A 24 4.44 -8.16 -0.89
N MET A 25 3.51 -8.39 -1.81
CA MET A 25 2.08 -8.20 -1.59
C MET A 25 1.52 -9.17 -0.54
N GLU A 26 1.88 -10.46 -0.60
CA GLU A 26 1.51 -11.46 0.42
C GLU A 26 2.07 -11.07 1.79
N THR A 27 3.34 -10.68 1.87
CA THR A 27 3.97 -10.25 3.13
C THR A 27 3.22 -9.06 3.74
N TYR A 28 2.76 -8.12 2.91
CA TYR A 28 1.97 -6.98 3.40
C TYR A 28 0.67 -7.45 4.07
N PHE A 29 -0.12 -8.29 3.40
CA PHE A 29 -1.42 -8.76 3.94
C PHE A 29 -1.30 -9.82 5.04
N GLN A 30 -0.15 -10.46 5.20
CA GLN A 30 0.15 -11.28 6.39
C GLN A 30 0.33 -10.45 7.66
N MET A 31 0.76 -9.19 7.51
CA MET A 31 1.06 -8.29 8.62
C MET A 31 0.01 -7.19 8.82
N ASN A 32 -0.84 -6.94 7.83
CA ASN A 32 -1.82 -5.87 7.84
C ASN A 32 -3.15 -6.37 7.28
N ASP A 33 -4.22 -6.28 8.07
CA ASP A 33 -5.57 -6.53 7.58
C ASP A 33 -5.99 -5.45 6.57
N LEU A 34 -6.83 -5.80 5.60
CA LEU A 34 -7.30 -4.85 4.57
C LEU A 34 -8.12 -3.70 5.17
N ALA A 35 -9.04 -4.00 6.08
CA ALA A 35 -9.88 -2.98 6.71
C ALA A 35 -9.02 -2.09 7.61
N GLU A 36 -8.15 -2.68 8.43
CA GLU A 36 -7.21 -1.95 9.29
C GLU A 36 -6.27 -1.04 8.47
N SER A 37 -5.78 -1.53 7.33
CA SER A 37 -4.92 -0.75 6.43
C SER A 37 -5.63 0.48 5.87
N LYS A 38 -6.90 0.32 5.46
CA LYS A 38 -7.72 1.42 4.94
C LYS A 38 -8.09 2.41 6.05
N GLU A 39 -8.44 1.92 7.23
CA GLU A 39 -8.74 2.76 8.39
C GLU A 39 -7.50 3.57 8.80
N ARG A 40 -6.33 2.94 8.91
CA ARG A 40 -5.09 3.64 9.26
C ARG A 40 -4.71 4.67 8.21
N LEU A 41 -4.83 4.36 6.92
CA LEU A 41 -4.61 5.33 5.85
C LEU A 41 -5.60 6.50 5.93
N HIS A 42 -6.87 6.23 6.23
CA HIS A 42 -7.89 7.24 6.43
C HIS A 42 -7.58 8.14 7.64
N ASN A 43 -7.15 7.57 8.77
CA ASN A 43 -6.79 8.31 9.97
C ASN A 43 -5.61 9.24 9.69
N ILE A 44 -4.52 8.72 9.13
CA ILE A 44 -3.35 9.53 8.73
C ILE A 44 -3.80 10.69 7.83
N MET A 45 -4.63 10.41 6.83
CA MET A 45 -5.16 11.42 5.91
C MET A 45 -6.01 12.48 6.63
N SER A 46 -6.90 12.06 7.52
CA SER A 46 -7.81 12.92 8.28
C SER A 46 -7.03 13.87 9.20
N TYR A 47 -6.01 13.37 9.90
CA TYR A 47 -5.15 14.18 10.75
C TYR A 47 -4.23 15.09 9.95
N ALA A 48 -3.68 14.62 8.82
CA ALA A 48 -2.86 15.46 7.94
C ALA A 48 -3.58 16.71 7.42
N VAL A 49 -4.92 16.65 7.27
CA VAL A 49 -5.75 17.77 6.80
C VAL A 49 -6.25 18.65 7.97
N LYS A 50 -6.31 18.13 9.19
CA LYS A 50 -6.78 18.86 10.38
C LYS A 50 -5.64 19.71 10.97
N ARG A 51 -5.72 21.03 10.78
CA ARG A 51 -4.68 22.00 11.22
C ARG A 51 -4.35 22.03 12.72
N ASN A 52 -5.21 21.52 13.60
CA ASN A 52 -5.04 21.67 15.06
C ASN A 52 -4.99 20.34 15.83
N ASN A 53 -4.95 19.20 15.13
CA ASN A 53 -4.96 17.89 15.76
C ASN A 53 -3.86 17.01 15.16
N TRP A 54 -3.07 16.37 16.01
CA TRP A 54 -2.16 15.30 15.60
C TRP A 54 -2.74 13.94 15.94
N ILE A 55 -2.27 12.93 15.23
CA ILE A 55 -2.61 11.54 15.47
C ILE A 55 -2.08 11.10 16.84
N ASN A 56 -2.93 10.50 17.67
CA ASN A 56 -2.57 10.01 19.01
C ASN A 56 -2.20 8.51 18.96
N GLU A 57 -1.38 8.15 18.00
CA GLU A 57 -0.86 6.79 17.79
C GLU A 57 0.66 6.83 17.96
N ASP A 58 1.23 5.72 18.43
CA ASP A 58 2.68 5.62 18.59
C ASP A 58 3.37 5.92 17.24
N PRO A 59 4.30 6.91 17.17
CA PRO A 59 5.02 7.23 15.95
C PRO A 59 5.72 6.03 15.31
N LEU A 60 6.12 5.03 16.09
CA LEU A 60 6.69 3.78 15.59
C LEU A 60 5.68 3.00 14.74
N ILE A 61 4.42 2.93 15.16
CA ILE A 61 3.34 2.24 14.42
C ILE A 61 3.09 2.97 13.10
N ILE A 62 3.02 4.30 13.11
CA ILE A 62 2.84 5.11 11.90
C ILE A 62 4.01 4.92 10.94
N PHE A 63 5.24 4.93 11.47
CA PHE A 63 6.43 4.70 10.67
C PHE A 63 6.46 3.30 10.05
N GLN A 64 6.15 2.26 10.82
CA GLN A 64 6.07 0.88 10.32
C GLN A 64 5.00 0.74 9.22
N PHE A 65 3.83 1.34 9.42
CA PHE A 65 2.78 1.37 8.41
C PHE A 65 3.25 2.07 7.13
N HIS A 66 3.93 3.21 7.25
CA HIS A 66 4.50 3.91 6.10
C HIS A 66 5.50 3.03 5.32
N GLN A 67 6.41 2.33 6.00
CA GLN A 67 7.35 1.41 5.34
C GLN A 67 6.65 0.23 4.66
N SER A 68 5.60 -0.31 5.30
CA SER A 68 4.77 -1.37 4.74
C SER A 68 4.04 -0.89 3.48
N MET A 69 3.44 0.30 3.51
CA MET A 69 2.77 0.92 2.36
C MET A 69 3.74 1.19 1.21
N LYS A 70 4.95 1.67 1.49
CA LYS A 70 6.00 1.86 0.47
C LYS A 70 6.35 0.55 -0.22
N SER A 71 6.54 -0.53 0.55
CA SER A 71 6.80 -1.87 0.03
C SER A 71 5.63 -2.41 -0.79
N PHE A 72 4.40 -2.13 -0.34
CA PHE A 72 3.16 -2.47 -1.06
C PHE A 72 3.06 -1.77 -2.42
N VAL A 73 3.31 -0.46 -2.49
CA VAL A 73 3.29 0.28 -3.77
C VAL A 73 4.33 -0.30 -4.75
N GLN A 74 5.53 -0.65 -4.26
CA GLN A 74 6.54 -1.33 -5.07
C GLN A 74 6.06 -2.71 -5.55
N ALA A 75 5.36 -3.46 -4.71
CA ALA A 75 4.78 -4.74 -5.05
C ALA A 75 3.79 -4.63 -6.22
N CYS A 76 2.84 -3.68 -6.12
CA CYS A 76 1.86 -3.39 -7.16
C CYS A 76 2.54 -3.01 -8.48
N TYR A 77 3.58 -2.17 -8.43
CA TYR A 77 4.33 -1.76 -9.62
C TYR A 77 5.02 -2.96 -10.30
N LEU A 78 5.67 -3.83 -9.51
CA LEU A 78 6.33 -5.03 -10.03
C LEU A 78 5.34 -6.03 -10.64
N ILE A 79 4.13 -6.13 -10.08
CA ILE A 79 3.06 -6.97 -10.63
C ILE A 79 2.55 -6.38 -11.94
N MET A 80 2.30 -5.06 -11.99
CA MET A 80 1.90 -4.36 -13.21
C MET A 80 2.89 -4.57 -14.34
N LEU A 81 4.21 -4.49 -14.09
CA LEU A 81 5.23 -4.75 -15.12
C LEU A 81 5.24 -6.18 -15.65
N LYS A 82 4.73 -7.14 -14.87
CA LYS A 82 4.71 -8.58 -15.22
C LYS A 82 3.38 -9.03 -15.82
N GLU A 83 2.55 -8.08 -16.27
CA GLU A 83 1.16 -8.26 -16.73
C GLU A 83 0.94 -9.49 -17.63
N ARG A 84 1.85 -9.78 -18.56
CA ARG A 84 1.71 -10.87 -19.54
C ARG A 84 1.51 -12.26 -18.92
N LYS A 85 1.87 -12.45 -17.65
CA LYS A 85 1.68 -13.74 -16.94
C LYS A 85 0.34 -13.88 -16.21
N TRP A 86 -0.42 -12.79 -16.08
CA TRP A 86 -1.56 -12.70 -15.15
C TRP A 86 -2.89 -12.37 -15.83
N ALA A 87 -2.94 -12.39 -17.17
CA ALA A 87 -4.20 -12.38 -17.93
C ALA A 87 -4.95 -13.72 -17.74
N ILE A 88 -5.21 -14.10 -16.49
CA ILE A 88 -5.92 -15.31 -16.16
C ILE A 88 -7.38 -14.93 -16.00
N HIS A 89 -8.18 -15.47 -16.91
CA HIS A 89 -9.62 -15.38 -16.97
C HIS A 89 -10.24 -15.48 -15.58
N THR A 90 -10.98 -14.44 -15.19
CA THR A 90 -12.02 -14.56 -14.19
C THR A 90 -13.33 -14.69 -14.92
N GLN A 91 -13.95 -15.86 -14.77
CA GLN A 91 -15.33 -16.05 -15.19
C GLN A 91 -16.21 -15.04 -14.46
N LEU A 92 -17.20 -14.52 -15.18
CA LEU A 92 -18.19 -13.58 -14.71
C LEU A 92 -19.10 -14.28 -13.69
N GLU A 93 -18.64 -14.47 -12.45
CA GLU A 93 -19.56 -14.78 -11.37
C GLU A 93 -20.50 -13.59 -11.17
N ASN A 94 -21.72 -13.87 -10.73
CA ASN A 94 -22.75 -12.85 -10.53
C ASN A 94 -22.32 -11.93 -9.38
N ILE A 95 -21.69 -10.80 -9.70
CA ILE A 95 -21.04 -9.93 -8.70
C ILE A 95 -22.08 -9.12 -7.95
N SER A 96 -22.15 -9.38 -6.65
CA SER A 96 -22.87 -8.53 -5.73
C SER A 96 -22.13 -7.20 -5.53
N SER A 97 -22.87 -6.08 -5.58
CA SER A 97 -22.33 -4.70 -5.45
C SER A 97 -21.44 -4.48 -4.23
N TRP A 98 -21.69 -5.18 -3.11
CA TRP A 98 -20.89 -5.06 -1.89
C TRP A 98 -19.45 -5.61 -2.03
N ARG A 99 -19.21 -6.57 -2.94
CA ARG A 99 -17.87 -7.12 -3.21
C ARG A 99 -17.00 -6.19 -4.06
N LEU A 100 -17.59 -5.20 -4.72
CA LEU A 100 -16.87 -4.29 -5.62
C LEU A 100 -16.01 -3.27 -4.84
N GLY A 101 -16.38 -2.90 -3.60
CA GLY A 101 -15.67 -1.85 -2.87
C GLY A 101 -15.61 -0.55 -3.69
N LEU A 102 -14.41 0.02 -3.86
CA LEU A 102 -14.18 1.17 -4.76
C LEU A 102 -13.85 0.77 -6.21
N LEU A 103 -13.85 -0.52 -6.54
CA LEU A 103 -13.54 -1.00 -7.88
C LEU A 103 -14.76 -0.84 -8.79
N SER A 104 -14.53 -0.35 -10.00
CA SER A 104 -15.51 -0.49 -11.08
C SER A 104 -15.62 -1.96 -11.50
N GLU A 105 -16.73 -2.35 -12.13
CA GLU A 105 -16.92 -3.71 -12.65
C GLU A 105 -15.73 -4.18 -13.52
N LYS A 106 -15.22 -3.31 -14.40
CA LYS A 106 -14.06 -3.61 -15.24
C LYS A 106 -12.79 -3.86 -14.42
N GLU A 107 -12.58 -3.10 -13.35
CA GLU A 107 -11.44 -3.25 -12.44
C GLU A 107 -11.61 -4.46 -11.53
N TYR A 108 -12.83 -4.81 -11.13
CA TYR A 108 -13.08 -6.06 -10.44
C TYR A 108 -12.76 -7.24 -11.34
N GLN A 109 -13.20 -7.26 -12.60
CA GLN A 109 -12.84 -8.31 -13.54
C GLN A 109 -11.32 -8.37 -13.74
N ASN A 110 -10.68 -7.24 -14.01
CA ASN A 110 -9.23 -7.16 -14.18
C ASN A 110 -8.58 -6.18 -13.18
N PRO A 111 -8.20 -6.66 -11.98
CA PRO A 111 -7.63 -5.81 -10.93
C PRO A 111 -6.29 -5.17 -11.31
N LEU A 112 -5.59 -5.69 -12.33
CA LEU A 112 -4.37 -5.06 -12.85
C LEU A 112 -4.63 -3.70 -13.51
N LEU A 113 -5.86 -3.45 -13.97
CA LEU A 113 -6.24 -2.14 -14.52
C LEU A 113 -6.12 -1.03 -13.47
N VAL A 114 -6.33 -1.34 -12.19
CA VAL A 114 -6.16 -0.38 -11.10
C VAL A 114 -4.70 0.07 -11.02
N PHE A 115 -3.76 -0.88 -11.00
CA PHE A 115 -2.34 -0.57 -10.96
C PHE A 115 -1.90 0.24 -12.19
N LYS A 116 -2.37 -0.15 -13.38
CA LYS A 116 -2.08 0.60 -14.61
C LYS A 116 -2.54 2.05 -14.56
N LYS A 117 -3.77 2.30 -14.08
CA LYS A 117 -4.32 3.65 -13.97
C LYS A 117 -3.52 4.47 -12.95
N ALA A 118 -3.30 3.89 -11.76
CA ALA A 118 -2.51 4.53 -10.71
C ALA A 118 -1.10 4.92 -11.20
N PHE A 119 -0.37 3.98 -11.82
CA PHE A 119 1.00 4.21 -12.29
C PHE A 119 1.10 4.96 -13.62
N LYS A 120 -0.01 5.21 -14.30
CA LYS A 120 -0.08 6.16 -15.43
C LYS A 120 -0.12 7.61 -14.92
N GLU A 121 -0.75 7.83 -13.77
CA GLU A 121 -0.91 9.17 -13.18
C GLU A 121 0.21 9.51 -12.19
N TYR A 122 0.72 8.52 -11.45
CA TYR A 122 1.68 8.71 -10.37
C TYR A 122 2.83 7.71 -10.45
N SER A 123 4.06 8.19 -10.38
CA SER A 123 5.24 7.35 -10.18
C SER A 123 5.29 6.80 -8.75
N ILE A 124 6.09 5.74 -8.54
CA ILE A 124 6.37 5.21 -7.19
C ILE A 124 6.91 6.32 -6.27
N LYS A 125 7.75 7.21 -6.81
CA LYS A 125 8.33 8.33 -6.04
C LYS A 125 7.27 9.35 -5.63
N GLU A 126 6.27 9.60 -6.47
CA GLU A 126 5.17 10.50 -6.13
C GLU A 126 4.25 9.90 -5.07
N PHE A 127 3.99 8.60 -5.10
CA PHE A 127 3.30 7.91 -4.01
C PHE A 127 4.11 7.94 -2.70
N ASP A 128 5.42 7.72 -2.76
CA ASP A 128 6.32 7.78 -1.59
C ASP A 128 6.36 9.20 -0.99
N TYR A 129 6.45 10.22 -1.85
CA TYR A 129 6.41 11.63 -1.45
C TYR A 129 5.06 11.99 -0.82
N PHE A 130 3.96 11.57 -1.45
CA PHE A 130 2.61 11.77 -0.93
C PHE A 130 2.45 11.16 0.46
N MET A 131 2.79 9.86 0.62
CA MET A 131 2.67 9.16 1.90
C MET A 131 3.55 9.76 2.98
N SER A 132 4.80 10.10 2.64
CA SER A 132 5.71 10.77 3.57
C SER A 132 5.14 12.11 4.04
N GLY A 133 4.58 12.90 3.12
CA GLY A 133 3.92 14.17 3.44
C GLY A 133 2.72 13.99 4.36
N MET A 134 1.84 13.02 4.09
CA MET A 134 0.66 12.77 4.92
C MET A 134 1.04 12.31 6.33
N VAL A 135 2.02 11.39 6.44
CA VAL A 135 2.54 10.96 7.74
C VAL A 135 3.13 12.15 8.51
N TYR A 136 3.96 12.95 7.85
CA TYR A 136 4.63 14.09 8.46
C TYR A 136 3.64 15.13 9.00
N LEU A 137 2.60 15.45 8.22
CA LEU A 137 1.54 16.38 8.64
C LEU A 137 0.65 15.80 9.73
N SER A 138 0.32 14.50 9.65
CA SER A 138 -0.52 13.84 10.66
C SER A 138 0.11 13.82 12.05
N LEU A 139 1.44 13.88 12.13
CA LEU A 139 2.20 13.96 13.39
C LEU A 139 2.29 15.39 13.96
N GLY A 140 1.67 16.39 13.31
CA GLY A 140 1.62 17.76 13.79
C GLY A 140 2.96 18.50 13.74
N VAL A 141 3.88 18.08 12.86
CA VAL A 141 5.22 18.68 12.79
C VAL A 141 5.19 20.06 12.11
N TYR A 142 4.22 20.32 11.21
CA TYR A 142 4.03 21.59 10.50
C TYR A 142 2.56 21.83 10.12
N ASP A 143 2.14 23.11 10.04
CA ASP A 143 0.74 23.51 9.78
C ASP A 143 0.40 23.74 8.28
N ASN A 144 1.42 23.68 7.41
CA ASN A 144 1.25 23.99 5.99
C ASN A 144 0.95 22.73 5.17
N LEU A 145 -0.29 22.63 4.70
CA LEU A 145 -0.70 21.59 3.76
C LEU A 145 0.12 21.65 2.47
N PRO A 146 0.35 20.51 1.79
CA PRO A 146 1.00 20.52 0.49
C PRO A 146 0.12 21.29 -0.49
N GLU A 147 0.69 22.18 -1.29
CA GLU A 147 -0.02 22.93 -2.34
C GLU A 147 -0.57 22.04 -3.48
N ARG A 148 -0.37 20.72 -3.40
CA ARG A 148 -0.69 19.74 -4.44
C ARG A 148 -1.92 18.90 -4.08
N ASN A 149 -2.57 18.31 -5.10
CA ASN A 149 -3.74 17.44 -4.92
C ASN A 149 -3.40 16.20 -4.07
N ILE A 150 -3.96 16.15 -2.87
CA ILE A 150 -3.81 15.06 -1.89
C ILE A 150 -4.90 13.98 -1.99
N ILE A 151 -6.02 14.27 -2.66
CA ILE A 151 -7.19 13.39 -2.74
C ILE A 151 -6.95 12.27 -3.76
N ASN A 152 -6.41 12.61 -4.93
CA ASN A 152 -6.25 11.63 -6.01
C ASN A 152 -5.26 10.49 -5.65
N PRO A 153 -4.05 10.75 -5.10
CA PRO A 153 -3.15 9.69 -4.68
C PRO A 153 -3.78 8.79 -3.61
N TYR A 154 -4.53 9.38 -2.67
CA TYR A 154 -5.26 8.63 -1.64
C TYR A 154 -6.28 7.66 -2.25
N ILE A 155 -7.13 8.13 -3.18
CA ILE A 155 -8.12 7.29 -3.85
C ILE A 155 -7.44 6.13 -4.60
N HIS A 156 -6.33 6.40 -5.31
CA HIS A 156 -5.58 5.34 -5.98
C HIS A 156 -5.05 4.31 -4.99
N LEU A 157 -4.47 4.72 -3.85
CA LEU A 157 -3.98 3.79 -2.83
C LEU A 157 -5.08 2.89 -2.26
N ILE A 158 -6.26 3.43 -1.95
CA ILE A 158 -7.39 2.62 -1.48
C ILE A 158 -7.81 1.59 -2.54
N LYS A 159 -7.97 2.02 -3.80
CA LYS A 159 -8.32 1.11 -4.89
C LYS A 159 -7.24 0.05 -5.12
N MET A 160 -5.97 0.42 -5.00
CA MET A 160 -4.86 -0.52 -5.10
C MET A 160 -4.91 -1.58 -4.01
N LEU A 161 -5.24 -1.22 -2.76
CA LEU A 161 -5.44 -2.17 -1.66
C LEU A 161 -6.57 -3.15 -1.95
N ASP A 162 -7.73 -2.66 -2.38
CA ASP A 162 -8.88 -3.52 -2.74
C ASP A 162 -8.52 -4.47 -3.91
N ALA A 163 -7.86 -3.96 -4.96
CA ALA A 163 -7.44 -4.76 -6.11
C ALA A 163 -6.38 -5.82 -5.74
N ALA A 164 -5.42 -5.46 -4.89
CA ALA A 164 -4.37 -6.35 -4.43
C ALA A 164 -4.93 -7.50 -3.59
N TYR A 165 -5.86 -7.19 -2.68
CA TYR A 165 -6.54 -8.19 -1.88
C TYR A 165 -7.34 -9.16 -2.77
N LEU A 166 -8.07 -8.64 -3.76
CA LEU A 166 -8.81 -9.46 -4.73
C LEU A 166 -7.90 -10.39 -5.55
N ILE A 167 -6.69 -9.93 -5.91
CA ILE A 167 -5.70 -10.77 -6.61
C ILE A 167 -5.27 -11.96 -5.74
N LEU A 168 -5.05 -11.74 -4.45
CA LEU A 168 -4.69 -12.81 -3.51
C LEU A 168 -5.86 -13.76 -3.27
N GLU A 169 -7.07 -13.25 -3.00
CA GLU A 169 -8.27 -14.06 -2.77
C GLU A 169 -8.56 -14.99 -3.97
N ARG A 170 -8.43 -14.49 -5.19
CA ARG A 170 -8.62 -15.27 -6.43
C ARG A 170 -7.55 -16.32 -6.67
N ARG A 171 -6.38 -16.17 -6.06
CA ARG A 171 -5.29 -17.13 -6.18
C ARG A 171 -5.42 -18.27 -5.18
N GLU A 172 -5.92 -17.99 -3.98
CA GLU A 172 -6.18 -19.01 -2.96
C GLU A 172 -7.33 -19.96 -3.33
N LYS A 173 -8.28 -19.50 -4.15
CA LYS A 173 -9.41 -20.30 -4.65
C LYS A 173 -9.07 -21.20 -5.85
N LYS A 174 -7.83 -21.17 -6.36
CA LYS A 174 -7.37 -22.01 -7.49
C LYS A 174 -6.46 -23.11 -6.99
#